data_AF-A0A9E2V6J5-F1
#
_entry.id   AF-A0A9E2V6J5-F1
#
_cell.length_a   1.000
_cell.length_b   1.000
_cell.length_c   1.000
_cell.angle_alpha   90.00
_cell.angle_beta   90.00
_cell.angle_gamma   90.00
#
_symmetry.space_group_name_H-M   'P 1'
#
loop_
_entity.id
_entity.type
_entity.pdbx_description
1 polymer ?
#
loop_
_entity_poly.entity_id
_entity_poly.type
_entity_poly.pdbx_seq_one_letter_code
_entity_poly.pdbx_strand_id
1 'polypeptide(L)' 'MLQKISQMVVDHPLIYEMDINPLMVYNAGDGCTCVDIRITLEGDQACVR' A
#
# COMPACT_ATOMS: atom_id res chain seq x y z
N MET A 1 -8.69 1.65 -7.99
CA MET A 1 -7.47 1.71 -7.18
C MET A 1 -7.20 0.41 -6.44
N LEU A 2 -8.08 -0.05 -5.55
CA LEU A 2 -7.84 -1.25 -4.72
C LEU A 2 -7.47 -2.51 -5.52
N GLN A 3 -8.10 -2.77 -6.67
CA GLN A 3 -7.71 -3.91 -7.52
C GLN A 3 -6.26 -3.82 -8.02
N LYS A 4 -5.79 -2.61 -8.38
CA LYS A 4 -4.40 -2.41 -8.81
C LYS A 4 -3.43 -2.61 -7.64
N ILE A 5 -3.82 -2.19 -6.45
CA ILE A 5 -3.04 -2.41 -5.22
C ILE A 5 -2.98 -3.91 -4.89
N SER A 6 -4.11 -4.61 -4.97
CA SER A 6 -4.17 -6.05 -4.77
C SER A 6 -3.27 -6.78 -5.77
N GLN A 7 -3.29 -6.37 -7.04
CA GLN A 7 -2.41 -6.94 -8.05
C GLN A 7 -0.93 -6.66 -7.74
N MET A 8 -0.59 -5.44 -7.34
CA MET A 8 0.78 -5.05 -6.96
C MET A 8 1.31 -5.91 -5.80
N VAL A 9 0.50 -6.18 -4.77
CA VAL A 9 0.93 -7.04 -3.65
C VAL A 9 1.13 -8.48 -4.10
N VAL A 10 0.29 -8.99 -5.01
CA VAL A 10 0.47 -10.34 -5.59
C VAL A 10 1.73 -10.42 -6.45
N ASP A 11 2.03 -9.37 -7.22
CA ASP A 11 3.20 -9.31 -8.11
C ASP A 11 4.52 -9.11 -7.35
N HIS A 12 4.46 -8.63 -6.10
CA HIS A 12 5.62 -8.35 -5.25
C HIS A 12 5.52 -9.09 -3.91
N PRO A 13 5.81 -10.41 -3.88
CA PRO A 13 5.61 -11.26 -2.69
C PRO A 13 6.50 -10.91 -1.49
N LEU A 14 7.53 -10.07 -1.68
CA LEU A 14 8.38 -9.57 -0.60
C LEU A 14 7.70 -8.47 0.24
N ILE A 15 6.57 -7.92 -0.22
CA ILE A 15 5.78 -6.98 0.58
C ILE A 15 5.14 -7.78 1.72
N TYR A 16 5.62 -7.57 2.93
CA TYR A 16 5.09 -8.21 4.12
C TYR A 16 3.84 -7.49 4.64
N GLU A 17 3.94 -6.17 4.74
CA GLU A 17 2.86 -5.31 5.22
C GLU A 17 2.84 -4.02 4.41
N MET A 18 1.64 -3.51 4.17
CA MET A 18 1.44 -2.25 3.50
C MET A 18 0.24 -1.54 4.12
N ASP A 19 0.47 -0.29 4.54
CA ASP A 19 -0.56 0.59 5.08
C ASP A 19 -0.64 1.85 4.22
N ILE A 20 -1.85 2.22 3.83
CA ILE A 20 -2.12 3.44 3.08
C ILE A 20 -2.92 4.35 4.00
N ASN A 21 -2.25 5.40 4.48
CA ASN A 21 -2.89 6.37 5.35
C ASN A 21 -2.17 7.73 5.25
N PRO A 22 -2.82 8.80 4.77
CA PRO A 22 -4.21 8.88 4.36
C PRO A 22 -4.45 8.54 2.88
N LEU A 23 -5.62 7.93 2.62
CA LEU A 23 -6.19 7.81 1.28
C LEU A 23 -7.26 8.89 1.08
N MET A 24 -6.99 9.88 0.22
CA MET A 24 -7.99 10.86 -0.14
C MET A 24 -8.89 10.30 -1.23
N VAL A 25 -10.20 10.22 -0.96
CA VAL A 25 -11.23 9.87 -1.94
C VAL A 25 -12.02 11.11 -2.25
N TYR A 26 -12.14 11.45 -3.53
CA TYR A 26 -12.86 12.62 -3.99
C TYR A 26 -14.29 12.26 -4.40
N ASN A 27 -15.01 13.23 -4.99
CA ASN A 27 -16.37 12.98 -5.46
C ASN A 27 -16.40 11.92 -6.57
N ALA A 28 -17.60 11.43 -6.86
CA ALA A 28 -17.81 10.47 -7.93
C ALA A 28 -17.27 11.01 -9.27
N GLY A 29 -16.35 10.26 -9.89
CA GLY A 29 -15.68 10.65 -11.13
C GLY A 29 -14.30 11.30 -10.94
N ASP A 30 -14.00 11.84 -9.76
CA ASP A 30 -12.73 12.55 -9.49
C ASP A 30 -11.61 11.62 -9.00
N GLY A 31 -11.94 10.36 -8.69
CA GLY A 31 -10.98 9.35 -8.30
C GLY A 31 -10.49 9.48 -6.86
N CYS A 32 -9.22 9.13 -6.63
CA CYS A 32 -8.62 9.09 -5.30
C CYS A 32 -7.09 9.20 -5.38
N THR A 33 -6.47 9.75 -4.34
CA THR A 33 -5.02 9.97 -4.23
C THR A 33 -4.48 9.32 -2.97
N CYS A 34 -3.47 8.48 -3.14
CA CYS A 34 -2.63 8.01 -2.03
C CYS A 34 -1.70 9.16 -1.63
N VAL A 35 -1.86 9.68 -0.41
CA VAL A 35 -1.05 10.82 0.06
C VAL A 35 0.25 10.33 0.68
N ASP A 36 0.14 9.26 1.46
CA ASP A 36 1.26 8.59 2.11
C ASP A 36 1.02 7.08 2.11
N ILE A 37 2.12 6.33 2.09
CA ILE A 37 2.12 4.87 2.12
C ILE A 37 3.34 4.36 2.86
N ARG A 38 3.14 3.37 3.71
CA ARG A 38 4.21 2.62 4.35
C ARG A 38 4.21 1.20 3.79
N ILE A 39 5.37 0.74 3.35
CA ILE A 39 5.59 -0.64 2.90
C ILE A 39 6.70 -1.22 3.76
N THR A 40 6.43 -2.36 4.38
CA THR A 40 7.41 -3.17 5.10
C THR A 40 7.76 -4.37 4.24
N LEU A 41 9.05 -4.61 4.01
CA LEU A 41 9.52 -5.78 3.27
C LEU A 41 9.80 -6.95 4.22
N GLU A 42 9.74 -8.16 3.69
CA GLU A 42 10.26 -9.33 4.42
C GLU A 42 11.72 -9.12 4.82
N GLY A 43 12.05 -9.44 6.07
CA GLY A 43 13.39 -9.24 6.63
C GLY A 43 13.59 -7.92 7.38
N ASP A 44 12.83 -6.86 7.07
CA ASP A 44 12.91 -5.59 7.83
C ASP A 44 12.44 -5.74 9.28
N GLN A 45 11.59 -6.74 9.55
CA GLN A 45 11.18 -7.11 10.90
C GLN A 45 12.32 -7.64 11.78
N ALA A 46 13.42 -8.10 11.19
CA ALA A 46 14.57 -8.61 11.95
C ALA A 46 15.40 -7.47 12.57
N CYS A 47 15.35 -6.26 12.00
CA CYS A 47 16.08 -5.09 12.49
C CYS A 47 15.37 -4.36 13.65
N VAL A 48 14.08 -4.64 13.87
CA VAL A 48 13.27 -4.02 14.94
C VAL A 48 13.17 -4.92 16.19
N ARG A 49 13.93 -6.03 16.25
CA ARG A 49 14.05 -6.90 17.43
C ARG A 49 15.36 -6.68 18.16
#